data_AF-A0A450XS10-F1
#
_entry.id   AF-A0A450XS10-F1
#
_cell.length_a   1.000
_cell.length_b   1.000
_cell.length_c   1.000
_cell.angle_alpha   90.00
_cell.angle_beta   90.00
_cell.angle_gamma   90.00
#
_symmetry.space_group_name_H-M   'P 1'
#
loop_
_entity.id
_entity.type
_entity.pdbx_description
1 polymer ?
#
loop_
_entity_poly.entity_id
_entity_poly.type
_entity_poly.pdbx_seq_one_letter_code
_entity_poly.pdbx_strand_id
1 'polypeptide(L)' 'MVRGKRIPRFVVEDGKPTAVILDIAEYEQFLERLEEADDLAALREMRKKPLEFRPLGEFLDEYNPRV' A
#
# COMPACT_ATOMS: atom_id res chain seq x y z
N MET A 1 1.14 12.66 -15.41
CA MET A 1 1.40 12.19 -16.79
C MET A 1 1.46 10.67 -16.75
N VAL A 2 0.44 9.96 -17.23
CA VAL A 2 0.45 8.48 -17.25
C VAL A 2 1.46 8.06 -18.32
N ARG A 3 2.65 7.62 -17.90
CA ARG A 3 3.63 7.04 -18.84
C ARG A 3 3.00 5.76 -19.40
N GLY A 4 2.92 5.68 -20.73
CA GLY A 4 2.38 4.51 -21.42
C GLY A 4 3.09 3.23 -20.96
N LYS A 5 2.33 2.13 -20.87
CA LYS A 5 2.77 0.82 -20.36
C LYS A 5 4.10 0.43 -21.02
N ARG A 6 5.22 0.56 -20.31
CA ARG A 6 6.53 0.16 -20.83
C ARG A 6 6.62 -1.36 -20.81
N ILE A 7 7.26 -1.93 -21.82
CA ILE A 7 7.57 -3.36 -21.83
C ILE A 7 8.57 -3.59 -20.68
N PRO A 8 8.24 -4.44 -19.68
CA PRO A 8 9.15 -4.70 -18.57
C PRO A 8 10.42 -5.38 -19.09
N ARG A 9 11.57 -4.97 -18.54
CA ARG A 9 12.86 -5.57 -18.87
C ARG A 9 13.21 -6.63 -17.85
N PHE A 10 13.69 -7.78 -18.31
CA PHE A 10 14.04 -8.91 -17.45
C PHE A 10 15.55 -9.11 -17.38
N VAL A 11 16.02 -9.54 -16.21
CA VAL A 11 17.35 -10.13 -16.01
C VAL A 11 17.20 -11.64 -16.20
N VAL A 12 18.07 -12.24 -17.01
CA VAL A 12 18.04 -13.66 -17.36
C VAL A 12 19.35 -14.31 -16.93
N GLU A 13 19.27 -15.37 -16.15
CA GLU A 13 20.39 -16.18 -15.67
C GLU A 13 20.14 -17.65 -16.05
N ASP A 14 21.15 -18.34 -16.59
CA ASP A 14 21.04 -19.72 -17.10
C ASP A 14 19.87 -19.94 -18.08
N GLY A 15 19.57 -18.93 -18.90
CA GLY A 15 18.47 -18.94 -19.85
C GLY A 15 17.08 -18.80 -19.22
N LYS A 16 16.98 -18.50 -17.92
CA LYS A 16 15.73 -18.32 -17.18
C LYS A 16 15.61 -16.89 -16.63
N PRO A 17 14.45 -16.22 -16.75
CA PRO A 17 14.24 -14.93 -16.10
C PRO A 17 14.30 -15.06 -14.58
N THR A 18 15.15 -14.28 -13.92
CA THR A 18 15.32 -14.29 -12.46
C THR A 18 14.91 -12.97 -11.79
N ALA A 19 14.94 -11.86 -12.52
CA ALA A 19 14.48 -10.56 -12.01
C ALA A 19 13.85 -9.68 -13.10
N VAL A 20 13.20 -8.59 -12.66
CA VAL A 20 12.62 -7.55 -13.53
C VAL A 20 13.16 -6.19 -13.11
N ILE A 21 13.47 -5.34 -14.08
CA ILE A 21 13.90 -3.96 -13.86
C ILE A 21 12.68 -3.06 -14.01
N LEU A 22 12.36 -2.34 -12.95
CA LEU A 22 11.24 -1.40 -12.86
C LEU A 22 11.75 0.03 -12.69
N ASP A 23 10.94 1.01 -13.09
CA ASP A 23 11.11 2.38 -12.61
C ASP A 23 10.84 2.44 -11.11
N ILE A 24 11.59 3.25 -10.38
CA ILE A 24 11.39 3.35 -8.92
C ILE A 24 9.97 3.83 -8.60
N ALA A 25 9.42 4.76 -9.38
CA ALA A 25 8.05 5.25 -9.17
C ALA A 25 6.98 4.19 -9.51
N GLU A 26 7.28 3.25 -10.40
CA GLU A 26 6.38 2.12 -10.68
C GLU A 26 6.41 1.10 -9.54
N TYR A 27 7.59 0.86 -8.96
CA TYR A 27 7.74 -0.01 -7.78
C TYR A 27 7.02 0.57 -6.56
N GLU A 28 7.19 1.87 -6.27
CA GLU A 28 6.49 2.54 -5.17
C GLU A 28 4.96 2.45 -5.32
N GLN A 29 4.43 2.66 -6.52
CA GLN A 29 2.99 2.47 -6.77
C GLN A 29 2.51 1.03 -6.57
N PHE A 30 3.36 0.03 -6.81
CA PHE A 30 2.99 -1.36 -6.51
C PHE A 30 2.94 -1.62 -5.01
N LEU A 31 3.83 -1.01 -4.22
CA LEU A 31 3.77 -1.08 -2.77
C LEU A 31 2.52 -0.38 -2.22
N GLU A 32 2.22 0.83 -2.68
CA GLU A 32 1.00 1.56 -2.27
C GLU A 32 -0.26 0.74 -2.54
N ARG A 33 -0.38 0.12 -3.72
CA ARG A 33 -1.55 -0.74 -4.05
C ARG A 33 -1.63 -2.01 -3.20
N LEU A 34 -0.49 -2.54 -2.77
CA LEU A 34 -0.46 -3.69 -1.87
C LEU A 34 -0.98 -3.28 -0.48
N GLU A 35 -0.51 -2.15 0.04
CA GLU A 35 -0.99 -1.57 1.29
C GLU A 35 -2.49 -1.23 1.22
N GLU A 36 -2.96 -0.60 0.14
CA GLU A 36 -4.39 -0.33 -0.08
C GLU A 36 -5.24 -1.62 -0.02
N ALA A 37 -4.73 -2.73 -0.54
CA ALA A 37 -5.44 -4.01 -0.50
C ALA A 37 -5.56 -4.57 0.93
N ASP A 38 -4.50 -4.42 1.73
CA ASP A 38 -4.48 -4.83 3.13
C ASP A 38 -5.36 -3.91 4.00
N ASP A 39 -5.33 -2.59 3.78
CA ASP A 39 -6.22 -1.63 4.42
C ASP A 39 -7.69 -1.92 4.13
N LEU A 40 -8.01 -2.22 2.87
CA LEU A 40 -9.38 -2.62 2.50
C LEU A 40 -9.80 -3.91 3.20
N ALA A 41 -8.90 -4.87 3.38
CA ALA A 41 -9.19 -6.09 4.13
C ALA A 41 -9.45 -5.77 5.62
N ALA A 42 -8.62 -4.93 6.24
CA ALA A 42 -8.82 -4.49 7.63
C ALA A 42 -10.17 -3.77 7.81
N LEU A 43 -10.52 -2.85 6.90
CA LEU A 43 -11.82 -2.15 6.94
C LEU A 43 -13.00 -3.12 6.80
N ARG A 44 -12.89 -4.15 5.95
CA ARG A 44 -13.91 -5.18 5.82
C ARG A 44 -14.07 -5.98 7.11
N GLU A 45 -12.98 -6.35 7.76
CA GLU A 45 -13.02 -7.05 9.05
C GLU A 45 -13.64 -6.18 10.14
N MET A 46 -13.26 -4.90 10.24
CA MET A 46 -13.85 -3.96 11.19
C MET A 46 -15.37 -3.85 11.01
N ARG A 47 -15.84 -3.76 9.76
CA ARG A 47 -17.27 -3.66 9.42
C ARG A 47 -18.10 -4.91 9.73
N LYS A 48 -17.49 -6.04 10.12
CA LYS A 48 -18.22 -7.23 10.57
C LYS A 48 -18.90 -7.04 11.93
N LYS A 49 -18.50 -6.02 12.70
CA LYS A 49 -19.08 -5.67 14.00
C LYS A 49 -19.55 -4.20 13.97
N PRO A 50 -20.50 -3.80 14.84
CA PRO A 50 -20.84 -2.39 15.01
C PRO A 50 -19.57 -1.57 15.31
N LEU A 51 -19.40 -0.47 14.59
CA LEU A 51 -18.28 0.44 14.77
C LEU A 51 -18.64 1.53 15.78
N GLU A 52 -17.72 1.82 16.68
CA GLU A 52 -17.81 2.95 17.58
C GLU A 52 -16.89 4.06 17.07
N PHE A 53 -17.43 5.27 17.02
CA PHE A 53 -16.72 6.46 16.57
C PHE A 53 -16.73 7.48 17.69
N ARG A 54 -15.66 8.27 17.76
CA ARG A 54 -15.52 9.40 18.68
C ARG A 54 -15.09 10.65 17.92
N PRO A 55 -15.47 11.86 18.38
CA PRO A 55 -14.92 13.10 17.86
C PRO A 55 -13.39 13.11 17.93
N LEU A 56 -12.75 13.67 16.90
CA LEU A 56 -11.30 13.81 16.87
C LEU A 56 -10.78 14.65 18.04
N GLY A 57 -11.51 15.70 18.45
CA GLY A 57 -11.12 16.54 19.58
C GLY A 57 -10.99 15.74 20.88
N GLU A 58 -11.97 14.89 21.20
CA GLU A 58 -11.90 14.02 22.37
C GLU A 58 -10.69 13.09 22.31
N PHE A 59 -10.39 12.54 21.12
CA PHE A 59 -9.20 11.69 20.96
C PHE A 59 -7.91 12.47 21.26
N LEU A 60 -7.80 13.70 20.73
CA LEU A 60 -6.62 14.54 20.93
C LEU A 60 -6.43 14.99 22.38
N ASP A 61 -7.52 15.16 23.15
CA ASP A 61 -7.45 15.49 24.57
C ASP A 61 -6.85 14.35 25.41
N GLU A 62 -7.08 13.09 25.01
CA GLU A 62 -6.48 11.90 25.64
C GLU A 62 -5.10 11.55 25.08
N TYR A 63 -4.89 11.82 23.79
CA TYR A 63 -3.70 11.43 23.08
C TYR A 63 -2.56 12.42 23.36
N ASN A 64 -1.66 12.05 24.26
CA ASN A 64 -0.42 12.78 24.50
C ASN A 64 0.75 12.08 23.76
N PRO A 65 1.10 12.52 22.53
CA PRO A 65 2.26 11.99 21.84
C PRO A 65 3.51 12.42 22.61
N ARG A 66 4.10 11.50 23.37
CA ARG A 66 5.46 11.65 23.92
C ARG A 66 6.54 11.19 22.93
N VAL A 67 6.21 11.16 21.65
CA VAL A 67 7.13 10.84 20.56
C VAL A 67 7.93 12.06 20.16
#